data_AF-A0A934CIX7-F1
#
_entry.id   AF-A0A934CIX7-F1
#
_cell.length_a   1.000
_cell.length_b   1.000
_cell.length_c   1.000
_cell.angle_alpha   90.00
_cell.angle_beta   90.00
_cell.angle_gamma   90.00
#
_symmetry.space_group_name_H-M   'P 1'
#
loop_
_entity.id
_entity.type
_entity.pdbx_description
1 polymer ?
#
loop_
_entity_poly.entity_id
_entity_poly.type
_entity_poly.pdbx_seq_one_letter_code
_entity_poly.pdbx_strand_id
1 'polypeptide(L)'
;MTDLFPPWPLFSTFLIASLVLAITPGPGVFYIVTRSIVQGRRSGLASVAGVALGNLGNALAASVGLAALFAVSSLAFTVLK
;
A
#
# COMPACT_ATOMS: atom_id res chain seq x y z
N MET A 1 -7.87 29.34 0.47
CA MET A 1 -7.71 28.22 -0.50
C MET A 1 -6.25 27.84 -0.72
N THR A 2 -5.27 28.57 -0.17
CA THR A 2 -3.84 28.23 -0.20
C THR A 2 -3.42 27.23 0.89
N ASP A 3 -4.29 26.94 1.85
CA ASP A 3 -3.98 26.05 2.99
C ASP A 3 -4.21 24.56 2.71
N LEU A 4 -4.63 24.22 1.49
CA LEU A 4 -4.88 22.83 1.10
C LEU A 4 -3.58 22.07 0.76
N PHE A 5 -2.52 22.78 0.36
CA PHE A 5 -1.29 22.18 -0.12
C PHE A 5 -0.12 22.48 0.81
N PRO A 6 0.74 21.48 1.09
CA PRO A 6 1.95 21.69 1.87
C PRO A 6 2.90 22.64 1.13
N PRO A 7 3.89 23.23 1.83
CA PRO A 7 4.91 24.07 1.23
C PRO A 7 5.52 23.44 -0.04
N TRP A 8 5.77 24.26 -1.06
CA TRP A 8 6.25 23.81 -2.37
C TRP A 8 7.42 22.80 -2.34
N PRO A 9 8.44 22.94 -1.48
CA PRO A 9 9.52 21.94 -1.41
C PRO A 9 9.06 20.55 -0.96
N LEU A 10 8.10 20.47 -0.03
CA LEU A 10 7.52 19.19 0.42
C LEU A 10 6.62 18.61 -0.66
N PHE A 11 5.81 19.46 -1.29
CA PHE A 11 4.92 19.03 -2.36
C PHE A 11 5.69 18.46 -3.57
N SER A 12 6.75 19.14 -4.02
CA SER A 12 7.57 18.66 -5.14
C SER A 12 8.31 17.36 -4.80
N THR A 13 8.86 17.24 -3.59
CA THR A 13 9.53 16.01 -3.14
C THR A 13 8.55 14.83 -3.05
N PHE A 14 7.36 15.05 -2.50
CA PHE A 14 6.29 14.05 -2.46
C PHE A 14 5.86 13.63 -3.86
N LEU A 15 5.69 14.59 -4.78
CA LEU A 15 5.27 14.32 -6.15
C LEU A 15 6.30 13.46 -6.89
N ILE A 16 7.59 13.79 -6.79
CA ILE A 16 8.68 13.03 -7.42
C ILE A 16 8.74 11.62 -6.83
N ALA A 17 8.72 11.49 -5.50
CA ALA A 17 8.75 10.18 -4.84
C ALA A 17 7.54 9.32 -5.25
N SER A 18 6.35 9.92 -5.29
CA SER A 18 5.11 9.25 -5.71
C SER A 18 5.16 8.79 -7.16
N LEU A 19 5.72 9.60 -8.07
CA LEU A 19 5.90 9.22 -9.47
C LEU A 19 6.85 8.02 -9.61
N VAL A 20 7.97 8.04 -8.88
CA VAL A 20 8.92 6.91 -8.87
C VAL A 20 8.25 5.63 -8.37
N LEU A 21 7.48 5.73 -7.28
CA LEU A 21 6.69 4.62 -6.73
C LEU A 21 5.62 4.14 -7.70
N ALA A 22 4.92 5.05 -8.38
CA ALA A 22 3.84 4.71 -9.31
C ALA A 22 4.34 4.00 -10.57
N ILE A 23 5.53 4.36 -11.06
CA ILE A 23 6.13 3.74 -12.25
C ILE A 23 6.76 2.38 -11.91
N THR A 24 7.28 2.21 -10.70
CA THR A 24 7.96 0.98 -10.29
C THR A 24 6.95 -0.15 -10.08
N PRO A 25 6.89 -1.17 -10.97
CA PRO A 25 5.96 -2.26 -10.78
C PRO A 25 6.39 -3.08 -9.56
N GLY A 26 5.47 -3.26 -8.60
CA GLY A 26 5.74 -4.11 -7.45
C GLY A 26 5.79 -5.60 -7.81
N PRO A 27 6.30 -6.45 -6.90
CA PRO A 27 6.36 -7.90 -7.10
C PRO A 27 4.98 -8.53 -7.37
N GLY A 28 3.92 -8.00 -6.76
CA GLY A 28 2.54 -8.45 -7.01
C GLY A 28 2.08 -8.18 -8.45
N VAL A 29 2.43 -7.03 -9.02
CA VAL A 29 2.10 -6.69 -10.41
C VAL A 29 2.85 -7.61 -11.36
N PHE A 30 4.16 -7.81 -11.16
CA PHE A 30 4.94 -8.76 -11.95
C PHE A 30 4.37 -10.17 -11.89
N TYR A 31 4.03 -10.67 -10.69
CA TYR A 31 3.43 -11.98 -10.51
C TYR A 31 2.12 -12.13 -11.33
N ILE A 32 1.22 -11.15 -11.23
CA ILE A 32 -0.06 -11.16 -11.96
C ILE A 32 0.19 -11.15 -13.46
N VAL A 33 1.08 -10.28 -13.95
CA VAL A 33 1.40 -10.16 -15.39
C VAL A 33 2.01 -11.46 -15.91
N THR A 34 3.02 -12.01 -15.24
CA THR A 34 3.66 -13.28 -15.63
C THR A 34 2.64 -14.42 -15.66
N ARG A 35 1.79 -14.56 -14.64
CA ARG A 35 0.76 -15.61 -14.61
C ARG A 35 -0.30 -15.40 -15.70
N SER A 36 -0.67 -14.16 -15.99
CA SER A 36 -1.63 -13.83 -17.05
C SER A 36 -1.09 -14.17 -18.44
N ILE A 37 0.19 -13.88 -18.69
CA ILE A 37 0.85 -14.15 -19.98
C ILE A 37 1.08 -15.67 -20.16
N VAL A 38 1.63 -16.34 -19.14
CA VAL A 38 2.04 -17.75 -19.25
C VAL A 38 0.85 -18.71 -19.17
N GLN A 39 -0.16 -18.40 -18.35
CA GLN A 39 -1.25 -19.32 -18.00
C GLN A 39 -2.64 -18.80 -18.38
N GLY A 40 -2.69 -17.67 -19.09
CA GLY A 40 -3.91 -17.08 -19.63
C GLY A 40 -4.76 -16.31 -18.61
N ARG A 41 -5.85 -15.74 -19.12
CA ARG A 41 -6.69 -14.75 -18.41
C ARG A 41 -7.31 -15.29 -17.11
N ARG A 42 -7.72 -16.57 -17.08
CA ARG A 42 -8.30 -17.17 -15.87
C ARG A 42 -7.29 -17.24 -14.72
N SER A 43 -6.05 -17.67 -15.00
CA SER A 43 -4.99 -17.66 -13.98
C SER A 43 -4.64 -16.24 -13.56
N GLY A 44 -4.66 -15.28 -14.49
CA GLY A 44 -4.47 -13.86 -14.17
C GLY A 44 -5.50 -13.34 -13.16
N LEU A 45 -6.79 -13.57 -13.41
CA LEU A 45 -7.87 -13.16 -12.50
C LEU A 45 -7.78 -13.85 -11.14
N ALA A 46 -7.43 -15.13 -11.10
CA ALA A 46 -7.19 -15.83 -9.84
C ALA A 46 -6.00 -15.24 -9.06
N SER A 47 -4.91 -14.88 -9.74
CA SER A 47 -3.77 -14.20 -9.14
C SER A 47 -4.15 -12.83 -8.58
N VAL A 48 -4.93 -12.03 -9.30
CA VAL A 48 -5.45 -10.73 -8.82
C VAL A 48 -6.27 -10.92 -7.55
N ALA A 49 -7.22 -11.87 -7.55
CA ALA A 49 -8.07 -12.14 -6.39
C ALA A 49 -7.24 -12.59 -5.18
N GLY A 50 -6.27 -13.49 -5.37
CA GLY A 50 -5.39 -13.94 -4.31
C GLY A 50 -4.54 -12.81 -3.70
N VAL A 51 -3.94 -11.96 -4.53
CA VAL A 51 -3.16 -10.80 -4.08
C VAL A 51 -4.06 -9.80 -3.33
N ALA A 52 -5.25 -9.51 -3.85
CA ALA A 52 -6.19 -8.61 -3.20
C ALA A 52 -6.64 -9.13 -1.82
N LEU A 53 -7.01 -10.41 -1.73
CA LEU A 53 -7.39 -11.04 -0.46
C LEU A 53 -6.24 -11.06 0.54
N GLY A 54 -5.02 -11.38 0.09
CA GLY A 54 -3.83 -11.34 0.94
C GLY A 54 -3.56 -9.94 1.50
N ASN A 55 -3.65 -8.91 0.66
CA ASN A 55 -3.50 -7.52 1.08
C ASN A 55 -4.58 -7.09 2.07
N LEU A 56 -5.83 -7.47 1.83
CA LEU A 56 -6.94 -7.19 2.76
C LEU A 56 -6.72 -7.87 4.11
N GLY A 57 -6.35 -9.16 4.11
CA GLY A 57 -6.06 -9.89 5.35
C GLY A 57 -4.92 -9.26 6.13
N ASN A 58 -3.83 -8.87 5.45
CA ASN A 58 -2.71 -8.17 6.06
C ASN A 58 -3.13 -6.82 6.65
N ALA A 59 -3.87 -6.00 5.89
CA ALA A 59 -4.34 -4.70 6.34
C ALA A 59 -5.26 -4.80 7.57
N LEU A 60 -6.16 -5.78 7.59
CA LEU A 60 -7.03 -6.04 8.74
C LEU A 60 -6.23 -6.48 9.96
N ALA A 61 -5.29 -7.43 9.79
CA ALA A 61 -4.44 -7.88 10.88
C ALA A 61 -3.58 -6.73 11.45
N ALA A 62 -2.98 -5.91 10.59
CA ALA A 62 -2.21 -4.74 10.98
C ALA A 62 -3.06 -3.70 11.70
N SER A 63 -4.26 -3.40 11.18
CA SER A 63 -5.18 -2.44 11.80
C SER A 63 -5.63 -2.88 13.18
N VAL A 64 -6.05 -4.14 13.33
CA VAL A 64 -6.45 -4.71 14.63
C VAL A 64 -5.27 -4.75 15.59
N GLY A 65 -4.10 -5.18 15.14
CA GLY A 65 -2.89 -5.23 15.95
C GLY A 65 -2.45 -3.85 16.44
N LEU A 66 -2.45 -2.84 15.57
CA LEU A 66 -2.15 -1.45 15.94
C LEU A 66 -3.20 -0.89 16.90
N ALA A 67 -4.48 -1.15 16.67
CA ALA A 67 -5.55 -0.73 17.58
C ALA A 67 -5.37 -1.31 18.99
N ALA A 68 -5.07 -2.62 19.08
CA ALA A 68 -4.78 -3.28 20.35
C ALA A 68 -3.51 -2.72 21.01
N LEU A 69 -2.45 -2.47 20.23
CA LEU A 69 -1.21 -1.88 20.74
C LEU A 69 -1.43 -0.49 21.32
N PHE A 70 -2.19 0.37 20.64
CA PHE A 70 -2.49 1.73 21.12
C PHE A 70 -3.41 1.74 22.33
N ALA A 71 -4.30 0.75 22.45
CA ALA A 71 -5.16 0.61 23.63
C ALA A 71 -4.36 0.31 24.91
N VAL A 72 -3.18 -0.33 24.78
CA VAL A 72 -2.36 -0.77 25.92
C VAL A 72 -1.12 0.12 26.13
N SER A 73 -0.64 0.84 25.12
CA SER A 73 0.59 1.65 25.18
C SER A 73 0.40 3.11 24.74
N SER A 74 0.44 4.02 25.71
CA SER A 74 0.42 5.48 25.47
C SER A 74 1.68 5.98 24.76
N LEU A 75 2.83 5.34 24.99
CA LEU A 75 4.08 5.64 24.31
C LEU A 75 3.98 5.34 22.82
N ALA A 76 3.45 4.17 22.44
CA ALA A 76 3.28 3.79 21.04
C ALA A 76 2.40 4.80 20.27
N PHE A 77 1.33 5.28 20.90
CA PHE A 77 0.49 6.34 20.32
C PHE A 77 1.24 7.67 20.19
N THR A 78 2.05 8.05 21.18
CA THR A 78 2.79 9.32 21.18
C THR A 78 3.87 9.35 20.10
N VAL A 79 4.52 8.23 19.80
CA VAL A 79 5.54 8.13 18.74
C VAL A 79 4.94 8.27 17.34
N LEU A 80 3.70 7.82 17.13
CA LEU A 80 3.08 7.76 15.81
C LEU A 80 2.19 8.95 15.46
N LYS A 81 1.73 9.75 16.43
CA LYS A 81 0.94 10.95 16.15
C LYS A 81 1.77 12.00 15.42
#